data_AF-A0A7C5P9P9-F1
#
_entry.id   AF-A0A7C5P9P9-F1
#
_cell.length_a   1.000
_cell.length_b   1.000
_cell.length_c   1.000
_cell.angle_alpha   90.00
_cell.angle_beta   90.00
_cell.angle_gamma   90.00
#
_symmetry.space_group_name_H-M   'P 1'
#
loop_
_entity.id
_entity.type
_entity.pdbx_description
1 polymer ?
#
loop_
_entity_poly.entity_id
_entity_poly.type
_entity_poly.pdbx_seq_one_letter_code
_entity_poly.pdbx_strand_id
1 'polypeptide(L)' 'VVIKKGARILGRSIVGPYAYIGENCIIENSDVSDSIIFENTVIRGSTIWRSIIDEKCEIRNLELKKSLVGGHAKIQRGD' A
#
# COMPACT_ATOMS: atom_id res chain seq x y z
N VAL A 1 -13.01 5.19 4.06
CA VAL A 1 -11.83 4.32 4.15
C VAL A 1 -12.29 2.97 4.63
N VAL A 2 -11.77 1.88 4.07
CA VAL A 2 -12.01 0.52 4.53
C VAL A 2 -10.68 -0.09 4.94
N ILE A 3 -10.61 -0.65 6.15
CA ILE A 3 -9.42 -1.35 6.65
C ILE A 3 -9.88 -2.72 7.15
N LYS A 4 -9.37 -3.79 6.54
CA LYS A 4 -9.75 -5.16 6.86
C LYS A 4 -8.96 -5.71 8.05
N LYS A 5 -9.38 -6.89 8.54
CA LYS A 5 -8.81 -7.55 9.71
C LYS A 5 -7.30 -7.79 9.53
N GLY A 6 -6.54 -7.62 10.61
CA GLY A 6 -5.10 -7.89 10.63
C GLY A 6 -4.23 -6.84 9.93
N ALA A 7 -4.83 -5.84 9.25
CA ALA A 7 -4.08 -4.73 8.72
C ALA A 7 -3.44 -3.90 9.83
N ARG A 8 -2.19 -3.49 9.63
CA ARG A 8 -1.38 -2.72 10.60
C ARG A 8 -0.93 -1.42 9.94
N ILE A 9 -1.37 -0.30 10.51
CA ILE A 9 -0.94 1.04 10.11
C ILE A 9 0.05 1.54 11.15
N LEU A 10 1.30 1.75 10.76
CA LEU A 10 2.43 1.96 11.66
C LEU A 10 3.19 3.25 11.31
N GLY A 11 3.85 3.84 12.32
CA GLY A 11 4.69 5.02 12.14
C GLY A 11 3.92 6.24 11.61
N ARG A 12 4.59 7.08 10.83
CA ARG A 12 3.96 8.26 10.19
C ARG A 12 3.26 7.85 8.90
N SER A 13 2.14 7.14 9.03
CA SER A 13 1.32 6.69 7.89
C SER A 13 -0.02 7.42 7.84
N ILE A 14 -0.44 7.80 6.64
CA ILE A 14 -1.75 8.41 6.40
C ILE A 14 -2.55 7.50 5.47
N VAL A 15 -3.72 7.05 5.92
CA VAL A 15 -4.70 6.38 5.06
C VAL A 15 -5.79 7.39 4.74
N GLY A 16 -5.67 8.00 3.56
CA GLY A 16 -6.55 9.04 3.05
C GLY A 16 -7.91 8.53 2.56
N PRO A 17 -8.78 9.42 2.07
CA PRO A 17 -10.13 9.08 1.66
C PRO A 17 -10.13 8.06 0.51
N TYR A 18 -11.22 7.29 0.43
CA TYR A 18 -11.43 6.28 -0.60
C TYR A 18 -10.36 5.17 -0.69
N ALA A 19 -9.49 5.05 0.31
CA ALA A 19 -8.57 3.93 0.42
C ALA A 19 -9.27 2.65 0.92
N TYR A 20 -8.93 1.52 0.32
CA TYR A 20 -9.27 0.17 0.76
C TYR A 20 -7.99 -0.59 1.09
N ILE A 21 -7.87 -1.07 2.33
CA ILE A 21 -6.72 -1.84 2.82
C ILE A 21 -7.19 -3.27 3.14
N GLY A 22 -6.62 -4.24 2.42
CA GLY A 22 -6.89 -5.67 2.53
C GLY A 22 -6.39 -6.30 3.82
N GLU A 23 -6.67 -7.60 3.98
CA GLU A 23 -6.34 -8.33 5.19
C GLU A 23 -4.83 -8.49 5.37
N ASN A 24 -4.36 -8.43 6.62
CA ASN A 24 -2.96 -8.63 6.98
C ASN A 24 -1.94 -7.72 6.27
N CYS A 25 -2.38 -6.58 5.73
CA CYS A 25 -1.48 -5.61 5.13
C CYS A 25 -0.67 -4.85 6.17
N ILE A 26 0.51 -4.40 5.79
CA ILE A 26 1.34 -3.53 6.63
C ILE A 26 1.58 -2.23 5.86
N ILE A 27 1.11 -1.12 6.40
CA ILE A 27 1.37 0.24 5.89
C ILE A 27 2.24 0.94 6.93
N GLU A 28 3.48 1.25 6.60
CA GLU A 28 4.46 1.81 7.52
C GLU A 28 5.16 3.03 6.92
N ASN A 29 5.16 4.15 7.63
CA ASN A 29 5.71 5.43 7.16
C ASN A 29 5.26 5.78 5.72
N SER A 30 3.98 5.56 5.41
CA SER A 30 3.46 5.57 4.04
C SER A 30 2.10 6.26 3.94
N ASP A 31 1.85 6.88 2.79
CA ASP A 31 0.60 7.56 2.49
C ASP A 31 -0.18 6.79 1.42
N VAL A 32 -1.42 6.41 1.73
CA VAL A 32 -2.30 5.65 0.83
C VAL A 32 -3.63 6.36 0.69
N SER A 33 -3.98 6.79 -0.52
CA SER A 33 -5.24 7.52 -0.79
C SER A 33 -5.81 7.17 -2.16
N ASP A 34 -7.13 7.21 -2.30
CA ASP A 34 -7.83 6.85 -3.55
C ASP A 34 -7.39 5.50 -4.14
N SER A 35 -6.96 4.55 -3.31
CA SER A 35 -6.24 3.34 -3.76
C SER A 35 -6.78 2.07 -3.11
N ILE A 36 -6.63 0.96 -3.82
CA ILE A 36 -7.02 -0.38 -3.34
C ILE A 36 -5.74 -1.18 -3.11
N ILE A 37 -5.52 -1.63 -1.89
CA ILE A 37 -4.42 -2.51 -1.50
C ILE A 37 -5.01 -3.86 -1.14
N PHE A 38 -4.68 -4.90 -1.91
CA PHE A 38 -5.10 -6.27 -1.62
C PHE A 38 -4.26 -6.90 -0.50
N GLU A 39 -4.72 -8.06 -0.04
CA GLU A 39 -4.26 -8.76 1.16
C GLU A 39 -2.78 -9.16 1.15
N ASN A 40 -2.22 -9.30 2.36
CA ASN A 40 -0.84 -9.71 2.62
C ASN A 40 0.22 -8.82 1.95
N THR A 41 -0.12 -7.58 1.62
CA THR A 41 0.77 -6.61 0.98
C THR A 41 1.46 -5.71 1.99
N VAL A 42 2.72 -5.39 1.73
CA VAL A 42 3.56 -4.57 2.61
C VAL A 42 4.03 -3.32 1.87
N ILE A 43 3.77 -2.15 2.46
CA ILE A 43 4.09 -0.83 1.92
C ILE A 43 4.89 -0.07 2.96
N ARG A 44 6.12 0.33 2.60
CA ARG A 44 7.05 1.03 3.51
C ARG A 44 7.66 2.26 2.85
N GLY A 45 7.63 3.40 3.53
CA GLY A 45 8.27 4.62 3.04
C GLY A 45 7.71 5.09 1.68
N SER A 46 6.43 4.84 1.41
CA SER A 46 5.87 4.91 0.07
C SER A 46 4.60 5.73 0.00
N THR A 47 4.38 6.36 -1.16
CA THR A 47 3.14 7.11 -1.44
C THR A 47 2.38 6.41 -2.56
N ILE A 48 1.14 6.01 -2.26
CA ILE A 48 0.26 5.29 -3.18
C ILE A 48 -1.00 6.13 -3.40
N TRP A 49 -1.22 6.53 -4.65
CA TRP A 49 -2.34 7.38 -5.01
C TRP A 49 -3.03 6.92 -6.28
N ARG A 50 -4.36 6.85 -6.27
CA ARG A 50 -5.18 6.39 -7.41
C ARG A 50 -4.68 5.09 -8.03
N SER A 51 -4.22 4.15 -7.19
CA SER A 51 -3.54 2.94 -7.67
C SER A 51 -4.18 1.67 -7.12
N ILE A 52 -3.99 0.56 -7.83
CA ILE A 52 -4.40 -0.78 -7.41
C ILE A 52 -3.13 -1.59 -7.18
N ILE A 53 -2.95 -2.07 -5.95
CA ILE A 53 -1.84 -2.93 -5.56
C ILE A 53 -2.43 -4.30 -5.20
N ASP A 54 -2.08 -5.31 -5.98
CA ASP A 54 -2.58 -6.68 -5.86
C ASP A 54 -1.98 -7.42 -4.65
N GLU A 55 -2.36 -8.68 -4.43
CA GLU A 55 -1.96 -9.40 -3.21
C GLU A 55 -0.46 -9.69 -3.13
N LYS A 56 0.02 -9.88 -1.89
CA LYS A 56 1.39 -10.34 -1.58
C LYS A 56 2.49 -9.49 -2.21
N CYS A 57 2.22 -8.21 -2.42
CA CYS A 57 3.20 -7.27 -2.95
C CYS A 57 4.10 -6.71 -1.85
N GLU A 58 5.29 -6.27 -2.24
CA GLU A 58 6.22 -5.55 -1.38
C GLU A 58 6.70 -4.28 -2.07
N ILE A 59 6.30 -3.13 -1.53
CA ILE A 59 6.62 -1.81 -2.08
C ILE A 59 7.43 -1.04 -1.05
N ARG A 60 8.60 -0.56 -1.46
CA ARG A 60 9.53 0.17 -0.59
C ARG A 60 10.06 1.42 -1.26
N ASN A 61 10.01 2.55 -0.55
CA ASN A 61 10.65 3.82 -0.93
C ASN A 61 10.27 4.31 -2.34
N LEU A 62 9.02 4.08 -2.74
CA LEU A 62 8.51 4.36 -4.08
C LEU A 62 7.27 5.26 -4.02
N GLU A 63 7.07 6.02 -5.09
CA GLU A 63 5.83 6.77 -5.33
C GLU A 63 5.09 6.13 -6.52
N LEU A 64 3.86 5.67 -6.28
CA LEU A 64 2.96 5.11 -7.29
C LEU A 64 1.73 5.98 -7.46
N LYS A 65 1.52 6.46 -8.68
CA LYS A 65 0.39 7.31 -9.05
C LYS A 65 -0.29 6.75 -10.28
N LYS A 66 -1.61 6.52 -10.20
CA LYS A 66 -2.42 6.02 -11.34
C LYS A 66 -1.84 4.73 -11.93
N SER A 67 -1.43 3.81 -11.08
CA SER A 67 -0.72 2.59 -11.47
C SER A 67 -1.48 1.33 -11.05
N LEU A 68 -1.22 0.24 -11.76
CA LEU A 68 -1.64 -1.10 -11.36
C LEU A 68 -0.37 -1.94 -11.16
N VAL A 69 -0.23 -2.54 -9.98
CA VAL A 69 0.87 -3.43 -9.63
C VAL A 69 0.29 -4.83 -9.47
N GLY A 70 0.75 -5.77 -10.31
CA GLY A 70 0.29 -7.16 -10.28
C GLY A 70 0.80 -7.94 -9.08
N GLY A 71 0.09 -9.03 -8.75
CA GLY A 71 0.36 -9.84 -7.56
C GLY A 71 1.79 -10.34 -7.45
N HIS A 72 2.26 -10.48 -6.20
CA HIS A 72 3.61 -10.96 -5.86
C HIS A 72 4.76 -10.05 -6.29
N ALA A 73 4.49 -8.84 -6.80
CA ALA A 73 5.52 -7.90 -7.19
C ALA A 73 6.34 -7.42 -5.99
N LYS A 74 7.65 -7.33 -6.18
CA LYS A 74 8.58 -6.70 -5.22
C LYS A 74 9.28 -5.55 -5.91
N ILE A 75 8.99 -4.33 -5.44
CA ILE A 75 9.46 -3.11 -6.08
C ILE A 75 10.12 -2.24 -5.01
N GLN A 76 11.37 -1.91 -5.25
CA GLN A 76 12.11 -0.95 -4.44
C GLN A 76 12.81 0.03 -5.36
N ARG A 77 12.94 1.28 -4.92
CA ARG A 77 13.84 2.22 -5.57
C ARG A 77 15.28 1.78 -5.30
N GLY A 78 16.09 1.68 -6.35
CA GLY A 78 17.54 1.52 -6.23
C GLY A 78 18.19 2.85 -5.87
N ASP A 79 19.32 2.78 -5.15
CA ASP A 79 20.17 3.94 -4.86
C ASP A 79 20.81 4.51 -6.14
#